data_AF-A0AAP0Q1I3-F1
#
_entry.id   AF-A0AAP0Q1I3-F1
#
_cell.length_a   1.000
_cell.length_b   1.000
_cell.length_c   1.000
_cell.angle_alpha   90.00
_cell.angle_beta   90.00
_cell.angle_gamma   90.00
#
_symmetry.space_group_name_H-M   'P 1'
#
loop_
_entity.id
_entity.type
_entity.pdbx_description
1 polymer ?
#
loop_
_entity_poly.entity_id
_entity_poly.type
_entity_poly.pdbx_seq_one_letter_code
_entity_poly.pdbx_strand_id
1 'polypeptide(L)' 'MAEVLMDFPQLTRTLPDGREESVMKRTTLVANTSNMPVAAREASIYTGITIAEYLRYGLQCRMMVILLLVEV' A
#
# COMPACT_ATOMS: atom_id res chain seq x y z
N MET A 1 0.86 12.08 -1.80
CA MET A 1 0.11 11.00 -1.09
C MET A 1 -1.38 11.07 -1.37
N ALA A 2 -2.02 12.23 -1.32
CA ALA A 2 -3.46 12.38 -1.63
C ALA A 2 -3.82 11.88 -3.04
N GLU A 3 -2.99 12.17 -4.05
CA GLU A 3 -3.18 11.70 -5.44
C GLU A 3 -3.23 10.17 -5.53
N VAL A 4 -2.29 9.46 -4.91
CA VAL A 4 -2.28 7.99 -4.85
C VAL A 4 -3.58 7.43 -4.27
N LEU A 5 -4.13 8.08 -3.24
CA LEU A 5 -5.40 7.67 -2.63
C LEU A 5 -6.62 7.97 -3.52
N MET A 6 -6.53 8.94 -4.42
CA MET A 6 -7.58 9.29 -5.39
C MET A 6 -7.52 8.42 -6.65
N ASP A 7 -6.31 8.10 -7.11
CA ASP A 7 -6.09 7.41 -8.38
C ASP A 7 -6.23 5.89 -8.25
N PHE A 8 -5.75 5.30 -7.15
CA PHE A 8 -5.76 3.84 -6.98
C PHE A 8 -7.15 3.21 -6.98
N PRO A 9 -8.20 3.82 -6.39
CA PRO A 9 -9.56 3.31 -6.50
C PRO A 9 -10.09 3.24 -7.94
N GLN A 10 -9.63 4.15 -8.82
CA GLN A 10 -10.04 4.19 -10.22
C GLN A 10 -9.38 3.12 -11.08
N LEU A 11 -8.24 2.58 -10.64
CA LEU A 11 -7.57 1.48 -11.32
C LEU A 11 -8.36 0.18 -11.10
N THR A 12 -8.89 -0.38 -12.20
CA THR A 12 -9.54 -1.68 -12.22
C THR A 12 -8.65 -2.72 -12.90
N ARG A 13 -8.81 -3.97 -12.48
CA ARG A 13 -8.18 -5.13 -13.10
C ARG A 13 -9.25 -6.16 -13.43
N THR A 14 -9.20 -6.70 -14.65
CA THR A 14 -9.97 -7.88 -15.03
C THR A 14 -9.37 -9.12 -14.37
N LEU A 15 -10.19 -9.84 -13.63
CA LEU A 15 -9.83 -11.10 -12.97
C LEU A 15 -9.93 -12.27 -13.97
N PRO A 16 -9.35 -13.44 -13.65
CA PRO A 16 -9.40 -14.62 -14.51
C PRO A 16 -10.82 -15.13 -14.82
N ASP A 17 -11.80 -14.76 -14.00
CA ASP A 17 -13.22 -15.08 -14.17
C ASP A 17 -13.99 -14.02 -14.98
N GLY A 18 -13.29 -13.05 -15.57
CA GLY A 18 -13.85 -12.00 -16.42
C GLY A 18 -14.44 -10.81 -15.66
N ARG A 19 -14.44 -10.83 -14.32
CA ARG A 19 -14.96 -9.70 -13.53
C ARG A 19 -13.94 -8.58 -13.41
N GLU A 20 -14.40 -7.33 -13.49
CA GLU A 20 -13.55 -6.18 -13.16
C GLU A 20 -13.61 -5.90 -11.66
N GLU A 21 -12.43 -5.76 -11.05
CA GLU A 21 -12.30 -5.46 -9.65
C GLU A 21 -11.27 -4.35 -9.43
N SER A 22 -11.59 -3.38 -8.55
CA SER A 22 -10.65 -2.31 -8.19
C SER A 22 -9.40 -2.89 -7.52
N VAL A 23 -8.23 -2.39 -7.90
CA VAL A 23 -6.93 -2.81 -7.36
C VAL A 23 -6.87 -2.61 -5.84
N MET A 24 -7.58 -1.61 -5.31
CA MET A 24 -7.64 -1.31 -3.88
C MET A 24 -8.12 -2.47 -3.01
N LYS A 25 -8.94 -3.39 -3.51
CA LYS A 25 -9.39 -4.55 -2.73
C LYS A 25 -8.29 -5.56 -2.43
N ARG A 26 -7.15 -5.49 -3.12
CA ARG A 26 -6.00 -6.40 -2.97
C ARG A 26 -4.72 -5.66 -2.60
N THR A 27 -4.82 -4.36 -2.29
CA THR A 27 -3.68 -3.52 -1.94
C THR A 27 -3.85 -3.00 -0.52
N THR A 28 -2.83 -3.15 0.31
CA THR A 28 -2.74 -2.49 1.62
C THR A 28 -1.78 -1.32 1.50
N LEU A 29 -2.22 -0.14 1.93
CA LEU A 29 -1.41 1.09 1.92
C LEU A 29 -1.06 1.49 3.35
N VAL A 30 0.24 1.58 3.64
CA VAL A 30 0.74 2.20 4.87
C VAL A 30 1.18 3.62 4.50
N ALA A 31 0.32 4.60 4.78
CA ALA A 31 0.58 5.99 4.45
C ALA A 31 1.36 6.66 5.58
N ASN A 32 2.56 7.15 5.28
CA ASN A 32 3.29 8.04 6.18
C ASN A 32 3.52 9.39 5.50
N THR A 33 3.26 10.49 6.21
CA THR A 33 3.44 11.86 5.70
C THR A 33 4.63 12.51 6.38
N SER A 34 5.21 13.54 5.75
CA SER A 34 6.41 14.18 6.29
C SER A 34 6.22 14.85 7.65
N ASN A 35 5.00 15.25 7.97
CA ASN A 35 4.64 15.89 9.23
C ASN A 35 4.50 14.89 10.40
N MET A 36 4.61 13.58 10.16
CA MET A 36 4.57 12.58 11.23
C MET A 36 5.94 12.37 11.90
N PRO A 37 5.96 11.96 13.19
CA PRO A 37 7.21 11.76 13.93
C PRO A 37 8.17 10.82 13.22
N VAL A 38 9.49 11.07 13.34
CA VAL A 38 10.54 10.22 12.73
C VAL A 38 10.37 8.75 13.12
N ALA A 39 10.04 8.48 14.39
CA ALA A 39 9.75 7.13 14.87
C ALA A 39 8.59 6.44 14.11
N ALA A 40 7.57 7.20 13.68
CA ALA A 40 6.48 6.66 12.89
C ALA A 40 6.92 6.27 11.48
N ARG A 41 7.92 6.95 10.89
CA ARG A 41 8.49 6.58 9.59
C ARG A 41 9.19 5.23 9.67
N GLU A 42 10.03 5.03 10.68
CA GLU A 42 10.70 3.75 10.91
C GLU A 42 9.70 2.63 11.22
N ALA A 43 8.75 2.89 12.14
CA ALA A 43 7.69 1.94 12.47
C ALA A 43 6.85 1.54 11.25
N SER A 44 6.53 2.48 10.36
CA SER A 44 5.71 2.21 9.17
C SER A 44 6.34 1.20 8.20
N ILE A 45 7.67 1.18 8.11
CA ILE A 45 8.41 0.20 7.30
C ILE A 45 8.27 -1.19 7.93
N TYR A 46 8.52 -1.30 9.24
CA TYR A 46 8.39 -2.57 9.95
C TYR A 46 6.96 -3.11 9.91
N THR A 47 5.96 -2.26 10.12
CA THR A 47 4.54 -2.65 9.97
C THR A 47 4.26 -3.16 8.56
N GLY A 48 4.76 -2.48 7.52
CA GLY A 48 4.63 -2.94 6.13
C GLY A 48 5.24 -4.33 5.91
N ILE A 49 6.42 -4.58 6.48
CA ILE A 49 7.12 -5.88 6.37
C ILE A 49 6.32 -6.96 7.10
N THR A 50 5.82 -6.68 8.31
CA THR A 50 5.02 -7.64 9.08
C THR A 50 3.75 -8.04 8.34
N ILE A 51 3.06 -7.07 7.72
CA ILE A 51 1.87 -7.35 6.89
C ILE A 51 2.26 -8.15 5.65
N ALA A 52 3.34 -7.78 4.96
CA ALA A 52 3.79 -8.48 3.77
C ALA A 52 4.17 -9.94 4.06
N GLU A 53 4.89 -10.19 5.16
CA GLU A 53 5.24 -11.55 5.61
C GLU A 53 4.01 -12.32 6.05
N TYR A 54 3.05 -11.70 6.75
CA TYR A 54 1.78 -12.33 7.09
C TYR A 54 1.02 -12.79 5.83
N LEU A 55 0.93 -11.94 4.81
CA LEU A 55 0.24 -12.29 3.57
C LEU A 55 1.01 -13.29 2.70
N ARG A 56 2.34 -13.37 2.83
CA ARG A 56 3.20 -14.32 2.11
C ARG A 56 2.89 -15.79 2.44
N TYR A 57 2.34 -16.07 3.62
CA TYR A 57 1.96 -17.43 4.02
C TYR A 57 0.84 -18.05 3.17
N GLY A 58 0.10 -17.25 2.39
CA GLY A 58 -0.99 -17.75 1.53
C GLY A 58 -1.13 -17.09 0.16
N LEU A 59 -0.40 -16.01 -0.12
CA LEU A 59 -0.50 -15.24 -1.35
C LEU A 59 0.88 -14.79 -1.86
N GLN A 60 1.03 -14.65 -3.18
CA GLN A 60 2.21 -13.99 -3.75
C GLN A 60 2.07 -12.47 -3.58
N CYS A 61 2.62 -11.95 -2.49
CA CYS A 61 2.63 -10.52 -2.20
C CYS A 61 3.94 -9.86 -2.63
N ARG A 62 3.84 -8.65 -3.19
CA ARG A 62 4.98 -7.77 -3.46
C ARG A 62 4.85 -6.54 -2.58
N MET A 63 5.84 -6.32 -1.73
CA MET A 63 5.92 -5.11 -0.93
C MET A 63 6.65 -4.03 -1.73
N MET A 64 6.04 -2.84 -1.80
CA MET A 64 6.68 -1.66 -2.35
C MET A 64 6.69 -0.58 -1.26
N VAL A 65 7.88 -0.26 -0.77
CA VAL A 65 8.07 0.82 0.20
C VAL A 65 8.19 2.12 -0.58
N ILE A 66 7.17 2.96 -0.51
CA ILE A 66 7.25 4.32 -1.02
C ILE A 66 7.37 5.23 0.20
N LEU A 67 8.60 5.56 0.58
CA LEU A 67 8.86 6.59 1.59
C LEU A 67 8.74 7.97 0.90
N LEU A 68 7.51 8.48 0.80
CA LEU A 68 7.27 9.79 0.21
C LEU A 68 7.62 10.88 1.24
N LEU A 69 8.79 11.51 1.05
CA LEU A 69 9.14 12.81 1.61
C LEU A 69 8.29 13.91 0.96
N VAL A 70 6.98 13.84 1.08
CA VAL A 70 6.11 14.95 0.67
C VAL A 70 6.08 15.91 1.83
N GLU A 71 6.96 16.92 1.82
CA GLU A 71 6.74 18.15 2.59
C GLU A 71 5.38 18.72 2.19
N VAL A 72 4.51 18.93 3.18
CA VAL A 72 3.28 19.72 3.00
C VAL A 72 3.65 21.17 3.25
#